data_AF-A0A376FCM9-F1
#
_entry.id   AF-A0A376FCM9-F1
#
_cell.length_a   1.000
_cell.length_b   1.000
_cell.length_c   1.000
_cell.angle_alpha   90.00
_cell.angle_beta   90.00
_cell.angle_gamma   90.00
#
_symmetry.space_group_name_H-M   'P 1'
#
loop_
_entity.id
_entity.type
_entity.pdbx_description
1 polymer ?
#
loop_
_entity_poly.entity_id
_entity_poly.type
_entity_poly.pdbx_seq_one_letter_code
_entity_poly.pdbx_strand_id
1 'polypeptide(L)' 'MLPATLLRTNQPDGFDCPGCAWPDKEHKSTFQFCENGAKAVTWEATSKRVTPAVSGRKQRLLAAGKIGL' A
#
# COMPACT_ATOMS: atom_id res chain seq x y z
N MET A 1 10.69 3.14 3.01
CA MET A 1 10.36 2.50 4.29
C MET A 1 8.84 2.51 4.45
N LEU A 2 8.17 1.50 3.88
CA LEU A 2 6.72 1.27 3.92
C LEU A 2 6.30 0.08 4.82
N PRO A 3 7.15 -0.95 5.07
CA PRO A 3 6.74 -2.13 5.84
C PRO A 3 6.35 -1.86 7.30
N ALA A 4 6.98 -0.87 7.95
CA ALA A 4 6.72 -0.58 9.36
C ALA A 4 5.29 -0.09 9.63
N THR A 5 4.70 0.66 8.69
CA THR A 5 3.33 1.16 8.82
C THR A 5 2.31 0.03 8.72
N LEU A 6 2.57 -0.99 7.89
CA LEU A 6 1.67 -2.15 7.75
C LEU A 6 1.57 -2.96 9.04
N LEU A 7 2.67 -3.11 9.79
CA LEU A 7 2.69 -3.85 11.05
C LEU A 7 1.89 -3.18 12.17
N ARG A 8 1.55 -1.89 12.03
CA ARG A 8 0.66 -1.17 12.96
C ARG A 8 -0.81 -1.29 12.60
N THR A 9 -1.15 -1.99 11.52
CA THR A 9 -2.54 -2.18 11.13
C THR A 9 -3.21 -3.20 12.06
N ASN A 10 -4.37 -2.85 12.60
CA ASN A 10 -5.18 -3.69 13.49
C ASN A 10 -4.42 -4.21 14.73
N GLN A 11 -3.50 -3.40 15.26
CA GLN A 11 -2.81 -3.65 16.53
C GLN A 11 -3.40 -2.77 17.65
N PRO A 12 -3.22 -3.12 18.94
CA PRO A 12 -3.80 -2.37 20.07
C PRO A 12 -3.41 -0.88 20.12
N ASP A 13 -2.18 -0.53 19.73
CA ASP A 13 -1.65 0.83 19.59
C ASP A 13 -1.58 1.28 18.11
N GLY A 14 -2.34 0.59 17.27
CA GLY A 14 -2.34 0.67 15.83
C GLY A 14 -3.44 1.56 15.26
N PHE A 15 -3.79 1.28 14.00
CA PHE A 15 -4.93 1.89 13.32
C PHE A 15 -5.67 0.82 12.51
N ASP A 16 -6.93 1.08 12.18
CA ASP A 16 -7.76 0.09 11.50
C ASP A 16 -7.38 -0.10 10.03
N CYS A 17 -7.48 -1.35 9.56
CA CYS A 17 -7.27 -1.70 8.16
C CYS A 17 -8.36 -1.07 7.27
N PRO A 18 -8.02 -0.16 6.33
CA PRO A 18 -9.02 0.54 5.51
C PRO A 18 -9.65 -0.34 4.42
N GLY A 19 -9.17 -1.58 4.23
CA GLY A 19 -9.66 -2.51 3.20
C GLY A 19 -10.31 -3.78 3.74
N CYS A 20 -10.48 -3.91 5.07
CA CYS A 20 -11.08 -5.12 5.66
C CYS A 20 -12.61 -5.08 5.60
N ALA A 21 -13.20 -6.17 5.11
CA ALA A 21 -14.65 -6.38 5.15
C ALA A 21 -15.16 -6.93 6.50
N TRP A 22 -14.24 -7.31 7.39
CA TRP A 22 -14.54 -7.87 8.71
C TRP A 22 -13.76 -7.10 9.79
N PRO A 23 -14.43 -6.25 10.59
CA PRO A 23 -13.81 -5.64 11.76
C PRO A 23 -13.76 -6.71 12.86
N ASP A 24 -12.65 -7.43 12.98
CA ASP A 24 -12.58 -8.53 13.95
C ASP A 24 -12.25 -8.03 15.37
N LYS A 25 -12.85 -8.70 16.35
CA LYS A 25 -13.12 -8.16 17.70
C LYS A 25 -12.00 -8.36 18.73
N GLU A 26 -10.90 -9.01 18.36
CA GLU A 26 -9.77 -9.28 19.27
C GLU A 26 -8.42 -9.24 18.50
N HIS A 27 -7.48 -8.42 18.96
CA HIS A 27 -6.14 -8.24 18.38
C HIS A 27 -5.20 -9.43 18.69
N LYS A 28 -5.40 -10.60 18.06
CA LYS A 28 -4.64 -11.82 18.40
C LYS A 28 -3.54 -12.24 17.42
N SER A 29 -3.43 -11.61 16.25
CA SER A 29 -2.45 -12.00 15.22
C SER A 29 -1.49 -10.86 14.87
N THR A 30 -0.25 -11.25 14.52
CA THR A 30 0.82 -10.35 14.06
C THR A 30 0.52 -9.73 12.69
N PHE A 31 -0.27 -10.40 11.85
CA PHE A 31 -0.69 -9.91 10.54
C PHE A 31 -2.20 -9.91 10.46
N GLN A 32 -2.80 -8.73 10.57
CA GLN A 32 -4.25 -8.52 10.59
C GLN A 32 -4.65 -7.53 9.50
N PHE A 33 -4.31 -7.78 8.24
CA PHE A 33 -4.74 -6.95 7.11
C PHE A 33 -4.90 -7.79 5.86
N CYS A 34 -5.83 -7.41 4.99
CA CYS A 34 -6.00 -8.04 3.68
C CYS A 34 -5.10 -7.38 2.63
N GLU A 35 -4.99 -7.99 1.44
CA GLU A 35 -4.22 -7.43 0.31
C GLU A 35 -4.68 -6.01 -0.06
N ASN A 36 -6.01 -5.77 -0.06
CA ASN A 36 -6.56 -4.45 -0.39
C ASN A 36 -6.19 -3.41 0.67
N GLY A 37 -6.24 -3.80 1.95
CA GLY A 37 -5.78 -2.98 3.05
C GLY A 37 -4.29 -2.67 2.95
N ALA A 38 -3.48 -3.68 2.62
CA ALA A 38 -2.05 -3.49 2.41
C ALA A 38 -1.79 -2.50 1.27
N LYS A 39 -2.45 -2.68 0.11
CA LYS A 39 -2.37 -1.76 -1.03
C LYS A 39 -2.75 -0.34 -0.65
N ALA A 40 -3.88 -0.15 0.03
CA ALA A 40 -4.33 1.17 0.47
C ALA A 40 -3.32 1.84 1.43
N VAL A 41 -2.86 1.13 2.45
CA VAL A 41 -1.85 1.64 3.39
C VAL A 41 -0.55 1.98 2.66
N THR A 42 -0.11 1.14 1.72
CA THR A 42 1.10 1.42 0.93
C THR A 42 0.93 2.65 0.03
N TRP A 43 -0.26 2.88 -0.50
CA TRP A 43 -0.56 4.03 -1.33
C TRP A 43 -0.52 5.32 -0.51
N GLU A 44 -1.11 5.34 0.68
CA GLU A 44 -1.12 6.52 1.53
C GLU A 44 0.23 6.78 2.22
N ALA A 45 0.95 5.73 2.61
CA ALA A 45 2.24 5.85 3.30
C ALA A 45 3.41 6.17 2.36
N THR A 46 3.21 6.20 1.04
CA THR A 46 4.30 6.48 0.10
C THR A 46 4.64 7.97 0.07
N SER A 47 5.92 8.27 0.29
CA SER A 47 6.47 9.62 0.06
C SER A 47 6.85 9.85 -1.40
N LYS A 48 6.77 8.82 -2.26
CA LYS A 48 7.11 8.94 -3.68
C LYS A 48 5.98 9.63 -4.41
N ARG A 49 6.28 10.80 -4.97
CA ARG A 49 5.39 11.51 -5.88
C ARG A 49 5.81 11.29 -7.32
N VAL A 50 4.84 11.30 -8.22
CA VAL A 50 5.12 11.28 -9.66
C VAL A 50 5.69 12.63 -10.07
N THR A 51 6.95 12.65 -10.47
CA THR A 51 7.56 13.83 -11.11
C THR A 51 7.43 13.72 -12.63
N PRO A 52 7.51 14.84 -13.38
CA PRO A 52 7.45 14.83 -14.84
C PRO A 52 8.51 13.91 -15.47
N ALA A 53 9.70 13.82 -14.87
CA ALA A 53 10.76 12.92 -15.31
C ALA A 53 10.37 11.44 -15.19
N VAL A 54 9.66 11.06 -14.12
CA VAL A 54 9.17 9.69 -13.90
C VAL A 54 7.99 9.38 -14.80
N SER A 55 7.01 10.29 -14.90
CA SER A 55 5.86 10.14 -15.80
C SER A 55 6.30 10.03 -17.27
N GLY A 56 7.18 10.93 -17.71
CA GLY A 56 7.74 10.92 -19.06
C GLY A 56 8.59 9.69 -19.36
N ARG A 57 9.32 9.14 -18.38
CA ARG A 57 10.05 7.88 -18.54
C ARG A 57 9.08 6.70 -18.69
N LYS A 58 8.06 6.60 -17.84
CA LYS A 58 7.07 5.52 -17.92
C LYS A 58 6.33 5.59 -19.26
N GLN A 59 5.89 6.77 -19.70
CA GLN A 59 5.24 6.99 -20.99
C GLN A 59 6.15 6.57 -22.16
N ARG A 60 7.44 6.93 -22.12
CA ARG A 60 8.40 6.52 -23.16
C ARG A 60 8.63 5.02 -23.19
N LEU A 61 8.68 4.37 -22.04
CA LEU A 61 8.85 2.92 -21.95
C LEU A 61 7.58 2.18 -22.39
N LEU A 62 6.39 2.69 -22.06
CA LEU A 62 5.10 2.22 -22.57
C LEU A 62 5.03 2.38 -24.10
N ALA A 63 5.34 3.57 -24.62
CA ALA A 63 5.38 3.84 -26.07
C ALA A 63 6.45 2.99 -26.80
N ALA A 64 7.54 2.64 -26.12
CA ALA A 64 8.57 1.75 -26.64
C ALA A 64 8.26 0.25 -26.47
N GLY A 65 7.09 -0.13 -25.94
CA GLY A 65 6.69 -1.52 -25.71
C GLY A 65 7.54 -2.26 -24.66
N LYS A 66 8.30 -1.53 -23.84
CA LYS A 66 9.23 -2.08 -22.84
C LYS A 66 8.58 -2.36 -21.49
N ILE A 67 7.31 -2.01 -21.32
CA ILE A 67 6.48 -2.36 -20.16
C ILE A 67 5.09 -2.70 -20.67
N GLY A 68 4.63 -3.93 -20.41
CA GLY A 68 3.27 -4.38 -20.70
C GLY A 68 2.31 -4.08 -19.54
N LEU A 69 1.00 -4.05 -19.84
CA LEU A 69 -0.05 -4.15 -18.82
C LEU A 69 0.04 -5.50 -18.09
#